data_AF-A0A816WC86-F1
#
_entry.id   AF-A0A816WC86-F1
#
_cell.length_a   1.000
_cell.length_b   1.000
_cell.length_c   1.000
_cell.angle_alpha   90.00
_cell.angle_beta   90.00
_cell.angle_gamma   90.00
#
_symmetry.space_group_name_H-M   'P 1'
#
loop_
_entity.id
_entity.type
_entity.pdbx_description
1 polymer ?
#
loop_
_entity_poly.entity_id
_entity_poly.type
_entity_poly.pdbx_seq_one_letter_code
_entity_poly.pdbx_strand_id
1 'polypeptide(L)'
;MFKLEPIGSTLFSSDVIWDEKGHARISYIYVTFTHYGIISIQFIYFHEGVHVESQKHGYFGGEHTIRVKLGNDEYLTALSGVHCDDHITSLTFHTNKGEHGPFCKRYSGYHKSLTRKIDVGICDRSEFCGLYGSFSEKKYGGYLTSIGMYISHNRSIINQVPRTSFGATYDHQFVRAESPDHTTPSGHYQYPNVVDGFPVEPIRRRKSKLKDRILSKFNKAIQFLINL
;
A
#
# COMPACT_ATOMS: atom_id res chain seq x y z
N MET A 1 -14.88 -3.15 5.39
CA MET A 1 -13.75 -2.21 5.25
C MET A 1 -12.48 -3.03 5.15
N PHE A 2 -11.61 -2.75 4.19
CA PHE A 2 -10.37 -3.47 3.91
C PHE A 2 -9.17 -2.57 4.10
N LYS A 3 -8.11 -3.11 4.70
CA LYS A 3 -6.81 -2.45 4.87
C LYS A 3 -5.95 -2.78 3.66
N LEU A 4 -5.59 -1.78 2.85
CA LEU A 4 -4.68 -1.99 1.71
C LEU A 4 -3.24 -2.03 2.20
N GLU A 5 -2.35 -2.74 1.51
CA GLU A 5 -0.92 -2.69 1.85
C GLU A 5 -0.38 -1.25 1.76
N PRO A 6 0.43 -0.80 2.73
CA PRO A 6 0.90 0.57 2.76
C PRO A 6 2.04 0.82 1.77
N ILE A 7 2.28 2.09 1.50
CA ILE A 7 3.56 2.59 1.01
C ILE A 7 4.54 2.56 2.18
N GLY A 8 5.78 2.17 1.91
CA GLY A 8 6.83 2.05 2.94
C GLY A 8 6.79 0.74 3.71
N SER A 9 7.31 0.75 4.94
CA SER A 9 7.51 -0.44 5.76
C SER A 9 6.90 -0.27 7.14
N THR A 10 6.23 -1.32 7.62
CA THR A 10 5.67 -1.43 8.99
C THR A 10 6.51 -2.34 9.88
N LEU A 11 7.70 -2.73 9.42
CA LEU A 11 8.51 -3.78 10.05
C LEU A 11 9.38 -3.30 11.21
N PHE A 12 9.43 -1.99 11.47
CA PHE A 12 10.25 -1.45 12.54
C PHE A 12 9.48 -1.55 13.86
N SER A 13 10.00 -2.35 14.78
CA SER A 13 9.36 -2.62 16.08
C SER A 13 9.26 -1.40 17.00
N SER A 14 9.96 -0.31 16.65
CA SER A 14 9.97 0.96 17.37
C SER A 14 9.22 2.05 16.60
N ASP A 15 8.26 1.70 15.75
CA ASP A 15 7.47 2.71 15.05
C ASP A 15 6.23 3.09 15.87
N VAL A 16 5.91 4.38 15.91
CA VAL A 16 4.66 4.89 16.45
C VAL A 16 3.59 4.78 15.37
N ILE A 17 2.64 3.87 15.58
CA ILE A 17 1.55 3.57 14.64
C ILE A 17 0.37 4.50 14.92
N TRP A 18 -0.26 5.00 13.86
CA TRP A 18 -1.51 5.72 13.90
C TRP A 18 -2.54 5.09 12.95
N ASP A 19 -3.82 5.19 13.32
CA ASP A 19 -4.93 4.56 12.59
C ASP A 19 -6.18 5.45 12.67
N GLU A 20 -6.48 6.15 11.56
CA GLU A 20 -7.59 7.08 11.38
C GLU A 20 -8.69 6.45 10.49
N LYS A 21 -9.09 5.22 10.81
CA LYS A 21 -10.20 4.52 10.12
C LYS A 21 -11.56 5.15 10.42
N GLY A 22 -12.49 5.03 9.47
CA GLY A 22 -13.88 5.51 9.60
C GLY A 22 -14.08 6.96 9.17
N HIS A 23 -13.02 7.68 8.80
CA HIS A 23 -13.09 9.09 8.40
C HIS A 23 -13.00 9.26 6.87
N ALA A 24 -14.16 9.31 6.21
CA ALA A 24 -14.24 9.36 4.75
C ALA A 24 -14.13 10.78 4.13
N ARG A 25 -14.41 11.83 4.91
CA ARG A 25 -14.48 13.21 4.42
C ARG A 25 -13.36 14.05 5.04
N ILE A 26 -12.31 14.27 4.26
CA ILE A 26 -11.20 15.15 4.62
C ILE A 26 -11.44 16.53 3.97
N SER A 27 -11.37 17.59 4.76
CA SER A 27 -11.37 18.98 4.27
C SER A 27 -9.95 19.52 4.10
N TYR A 28 -9.06 19.19 5.04
CA TYR A 28 -7.67 19.66 5.01
C TYR A 28 -6.69 18.55 5.35
N ILE A 29 -5.53 18.60 4.70
CA ILE A 29 -4.37 17.78 5.03
C ILE A 29 -3.21 18.73 5.29
N TYR A 30 -2.64 18.64 6.48
CA TYR A 30 -1.41 19.34 6.83
C TYR A 30 -0.26 18.35 6.70
N VAL A 31 0.75 18.70 5.92
CA VAL A 31 1.97 17.91 5.74
C VAL A 31 3.14 18.80 6.12
N THR A 32 3.90 18.37 7.13
CA THR A 32 5.14 19.04 7.53
C THR A 32 6.33 18.14 7.19
N PHE A 33 7.36 18.71 6.57
CA PHE A 33 8.52 17.98 6.08
C PHE A 33 9.79 18.83 6.14
N THR A 34 10.93 18.17 6.02
CA THR A 34 12.25 18.78 5.83
C THR A 34 12.79 18.46 4.44
N HIS A 35 14.05 18.79 4.19
CA HIS A 35 14.78 18.29 3.02
C HIS A 35 14.94 16.76 2.98
N TYR A 36 14.73 16.04 4.09
CA TYR A 36 15.00 14.61 4.21
C TYR A 36 13.74 13.74 4.15
N GLY A 37 12.65 14.18 4.77
CA GLY A 37 11.44 13.38 4.81
C GLY A 37 10.26 14.09 5.46
N ILE A 38 9.13 13.38 5.51
CA ILE A 38 7.89 13.86 6.11
C ILE A 38 7.97 13.67 7.62
N ILE A 39 7.82 14.75 8.38
CA ILE A 39 7.95 14.77 9.84
C ILE A 39 6.59 14.60 10.53
N SER A 40 5.52 15.12 9.94
CA SER A 40 4.19 14.95 10.51
C SER A 40 3.08 15.12 9.49
N ILE A 41 1.95 14.48 9.76
CA ILE A 41 0.70 14.63 9.01
C ILE A 41 -0.44 14.86 10.00
N GLN A 42 -1.37 15.75 9.64
CA GLN A 42 -2.60 15.97 10.39
C GLN A 42 -3.76 16.20 9.43
N PHE A 43 -4.95 15.80 9.84
CA PHE A 43 -6.15 15.87 9.03
C PHE A 43 -7.20 16.75 9.72
N ILE A 44 -7.98 17.47 8.93
CA ILE A 44 -9.25 18.04 9.38
C ILE A 44 -10.35 17.33 8.61
N TYR A 45 -11.19 16.63 9.34
CA TYR A 45 -12.33 15.90 8.81
C TYR A 45 -13.59 16.75 8.85
N PHE A 46 -14.51 16.48 7.92
CA PHE A 46 -15.85 17.06 7.92
C PHE A 46 -16.87 15.99 8.28
N HIS A 47 -17.51 16.14 9.43
CA HIS A 47 -18.50 15.21 9.95
C HIS A 47 -19.69 16.00 10.47
N GLU A 48 -20.91 15.63 10.06
CA GLU A 48 -22.17 16.23 10.56
C GLU A 48 -22.21 17.77 10.57
N GLY A 49 -21.64 18.40 9.53
CA GLY A 49 -21.65 19.86 9.40
C GLY A 49 -20.50 20.58 10.11
N VAL A 50 -19.67 19.86 10.87
CA VAL A 50 -18.55 20.43 11.64
C VAL A 50 -17.19 19.92 11.15
N HIS A 51 -16.17 20.75 11.37
CA HIS A 51 -14.78 20.39 11.14
C HIS A 51 -14.18 19.83 12.43
N VAL A 52 -13.60 18.63 12.37
CA VAL A 52 -12.96 17.96 13.49
C VAL A 52 -11.50 17.72 13.15
N GLU A 53 -10.62 18.20 14.01
CA GLU A 53 -9.17 18.06 13.84
C GLU A 53 -8.71 16.70 14.39
N SER A 54 -7.88 16.00 13.62
CA SER A 54 -7.22 14.77 14.07
C SER A 54 -6.07 15.09 15.02
N GLN A 55 -5.57 14.09 15.73
CA GLN A 55 -4.24 14.22 16.33
C GLN A 55 -3.20 14.49 15.22
N LYS A 56 -2.19 15.29 15.56
CA LYS A 56 -1.03 15.46 14.70
C LYS A 56 -0.14 14.23 14.85
N HIS A 57 0.00 13.46 13.78
CA HIS A 57 0.81 12.24 13.74
C HIS A 57 2.25 12.58 13.35
N GLY A 58 3.22 12.03 14.07
CA GLY A 58 4.64 12.33 13.89
C GLY A 58 5.15 13.35 14.90
N TYR A 59 6.15 14.15 14.51
CA TYR A 59 6.86 15.03 15.44
C TYR A 59 6.50 16.51 15.25
N PHE A 60 6.77 17.29 16.30
CA PHE A 60 6.78 18.74 16.22
C PHE A 60 8.09 19.23 15.57
N GLY A 61 8.03 20.40 14.93
CA GLY A 61 9.13 20.94 14.13
C GLY A 61 8.95 20.69 12.64
N GLY A 62 10.04 20.85 11.88
CA GLY A 62 10.07 20.78 10.41
C GLY A 62 10.21 22.16 9.75
N GLU A 63 10.72 22.16 8.53
CA GLU A 63 11.11 23.38 7.81
C GLU A 63 9.98 23.92 6.94
N HIS A 64 9.13 23.03 6.44
CA HIS A 64 8.06 23.35 5.51
C HIS A 64 6.77 22.70 5.97
N THR A 65 5.70 23.51 6.09
CA THR A 65 4.35 23.00 6.32
C THR A 65 3.44 23.46 5.19
N ILE A 66 2.81 22.50 4.52
CA ILE A 66 1.83 22.75 3.46
C ILE A 66 0.45 22.33 3.96
N ARG A 67 -0.53 23.19 3.72
CA ARG A 67 -1.95 22.89 3.93
C ARG A 67 -2.61 22.64 2.58
N VAL A 68 -3.02 21.40 2.35
CA VAL A 68 -3.88 21.01 1.23
C VAL A 68 -5.33 21.24 1.64
N LYS A 69 -6.10 21.94 0.80
CA LYS A 69 -7.55 22.09 0.94
C LYS A 69 -8.21 21.22 -0.12
N LEU A 70 -9.07 20.30 0.31
CA LEU A 70 -9.90 19.52 -0.59
C LEU A 70 -11.25 20.22 -0.80
N GLY A 71 -11.72 20.26 -2.04
CA GLY A 71 -13.07 20.72 -2.36
C GLY A 71 -14.16 19.82 -1.74
N ASN A 72 -15.38 20.34 -1.60
CA ASN A 72 -16.50 19.60 -1.03
C ASN A 72 -16.84 18.31 -1.83
N ASP A 73 -16.55 18.29 -3.13
CA ASP A 73 -16.71 17.15 -4.05
C ASP A 73 -15.37 16.45 -4.36
N GLU A 74 -14.28 16.85 -3.71
CA GLU A 74 -12.96 16.25 -3.85
C GLU A 74 -12.68 15.21 -2.75
N TYR A 75 -12.22 14.02 -3.15
CA TYR A 75 -11.91 12.90 -2.26
C TYR A 75 -10.66 12.17 -2.71
N LEU A 76 -9.99 11.54 -1.75
CA LEU A 76 -8.82 10.72 -2.01
C LEU A 76 -9.20 9.48 -2.83
N THR A 77 -8.42 9.22 -3.87
CA THR A 77 -8.58 8.08 -4.77
C THR A 77 -7.36 7.17 -4.75
N ALA A 78 -6.17 7.73 -4.51
CA ALA A 78 -4.92 6.99 -4.47
C ALA A 78 -3.86 7.70 -3.61
N LEU A 79 -2.82 6.96 -3.27
CA LEU A 79 -1.59 7.48 -2.66
C LEU A 79 -0.42 7.08 -3.55
N SER A 80 0.58 7.94 -3.69
CA SER A 80 1.87 7.52 -4.23
C SER A 80 3.01 8.11 -3.43
N GLY A 81 4.14 7.41 -3.39
CA GLY A 81 5.29 7.89 -2.67
C GLY A 81 6.56 7.15 -3.02
N VAL A 82 7.66 7.72 -2.57
CA VAL A 82 9.00 7.16 -2.70
C VAL A 82 9.46 6.76 -1.30
N HIS A 83 9.84 5.50 -1.14
CA HIS A 83 10.43 4.97 0.07
C HIS A 83 11.93 4.77 -0.14
N CYS A 84 12.76 5.38 0.70
CA CYS A 84 14.21 5.29 0.66
C CYS A 84 14.76 5.41 2.09
N ASP A 85 15.89 4.76 2.37
CA ASP A 85 16.59 4.84 3.67
C ASP A 85 15.63 4.68 4.88
N ASP A 86 14.73 3.69 4.78
CA ASP A 86 13.74 3.29 5.79
C ASP A 86 12.60 4.30 6.09
N HIS A 87 12.39 5.30 5.22
CA HIS A 87 11.28 6.24 5.36
C HIS A 87 10.70 6.70 4.01
N ILE A 88 9.52 7.29 4.07
CA ILE A 88 8.86 7.93 2.94
C ILE A 88 9.47 9.31 2.74
N THR A 89 10.21 9.44 1.65
CA THR A 89 10.92 10.66 1.29
C THR A 89 10.08 11.56 0.40
N SER A 90 9.10 11.01 -0.32
CA SER A 90 8.13 11.79 -1.09
C SER A 90 6.74 11.20 -0.96
N LEU A 91 5.73 12.07 -0.85
CA LEU A 91 4.31 11.66 -0.77
C LEU A 91 3.43 12.56 -1.64
N THR A 92 2.52 11.94 -2.37
CA THR A 92 1.48 12.60 -3.17
C THR A 92 0.14 11.99 -2.81
N PHE A 93 -0.85 12.86 -2.58
CA PHE A 93 -2.25 12.48 -2.46
C PHE A 93 -2.94 12.65 -3.81
N HIS A 94 -3.56 11.59 -4.31
CA HIS A 94 -4.35 11.64 -5.54
C HIS A 94 -5.82 11.78 -5.18
N THR A 95 -6.52 12.62 -5.91
CA THR A 95 -7.95 12.87 -5.74
C THR A 95 -8.68 12.67 -7.07
N ASN A 96 -10.00 12.66 -7.03
CA ASN A 96 -10.83 12.73 -8.23
C ASN A 96 -10.73 14.07 -8.99
N LYS A 97 -10.01 15.06 -8.45
CA LYS A 97 -9.80 16.39 -9.06
C LYS A 97 -8.36 16.67 -9.47
N GLY A 98 -7.41 15.80 -9.13
CA GLY A 98 -6.00 15.96 -9.47
C GLY A 98 -5.08 15.33 -8.44
N GLU A 99 -3.91 15.93 -8.26
CA GLU A 99 -2.90 15.47 -7.32
C GLU A 99 -2.38 16.62 -6.46
N HIS A 100 -2.07 16.31 -5.20
CA HIS A 100 -1.47 17.23 -4.24
C HIS A 100 -0.13 16.67 -3.78
N GLY A 101 0.94 17.32 -4.20
CA GLY A 101 2.32 16.87 -4.04
C GLY A 101 3.06 16.83 -5.39
N PRO A 102 4.18 16.10 -5.50
CA PRO A 102 4.87 15.41 -4.41
C PRO A 102 5.43 16.37 -3.36
N PHE A 103 5.15 16.07 -2.08
CA PHE A 103 5.80 16.73 -0.95
C PHE A 103 7.16 16.09 -0.69
N CYS A 104 8.16 16.90 -0.34
CA CYS A 104 9.52 16.45 -0.01
C CYS A 104 10.33 15.80 -1.18
N LYS A 105 10.26 16.34 -2.40
CA LYS A 105 11.02 15.81 -3.57
C LYS A 105 12.56 15.95 -3.49
N ARG A 106 13.12 16.59 -2.46
CA ARG A 106 14.52 17.02 -2.44
C ARG A 106 15.52 15.96 -1.95
N TYR A 107 15.03 14.83 -1.43
CA TYR A 107 15.91 13.82 -0.89
C TYR A 107 16.44 12.85 -1.95
N SER A 108 17.76 12.77 -2.09
CA SER A 108 18.46 11.68 -2.76
C SER A 108 19.18 10.85 -1.70
N GLY A 109 18.59 9.71 -1.33
CA GLY A 109 19.22 8.77 -0.40
C GLY A 109 20.42 8.05 -1.01
N TYR A 110 21.14 7.31 -0.17
CA TYR A 110 22.26 6.50 -0.63
C TYR A 110 21.81 5.12 -1.13
N HIS A 111 20.66 4.63 -0.65
CA HIS A 111 20.10 3.35 -1.06
C HIS A 111 19.10 3.48 -2.21
N LYS A 112 18.68 2.33 -2.74
CA LYS A 112 17.72 2.25 -3.84
C LYS A 112 16.36 2.78 -3.37
N SER A 113 15.88 3.83 -4.03
CA SER A 113 14.52 4.34 -3.84
C SER A 113 13.48 3.40 -4.46
N LEU A 114 12.41 3.11 -3.73
CA LEU A 114 11.25 2.35 -4.20
C LEU A 114 10.03 3.27 -4.35
N THR A 115 9.59 3.49 -5.58
CA THR A 115 8.33 4.18 -5.85
C THR A 115 7.17 3.19 -5.74
N ARG A 116 6.12 3.56 -4.99
CA ARG A 116 4.90 2.75 -4.86
C ARG A 116 3.67 3.64 -5.01
N LYS A 117 2.64 3.10 -5.65
CA LYS A 117 1.30 3.69 -5.75
C LYS A 117 0.28 2.71 -5.20
N ILE A 118 -0.64 3.21 -4.37
CA ILE A 118 -1.86 2.52 -3.98
C ILE A 118 -2.98 3.14 -4.79
N ASP A 119 -3.49 2.41 -5.77
CA ASP A 119 -4.61 2.80 -6.63
C ASP A 119 -5.46 1.57 -6.91
N VAL A 120 -6.66 1.55 -6.33
CA VAL A 120 -7.60 0.44 -6.42
C VAL A 120 -8.86 0.80 -7.20
N GLY A 121 -8.84 1.96 -7.88
CA GLY A 121 -9.98 2.44 -8.68
C GLY A 121 -11.15 2.92 -7.85
N ILE A 122 -10.89 3.65 -6.75
CA ILE A 122 -11.93 4.36 -5.98
C ILE A 122 -12.68 5.29 -6.93
N CYS A 123 -13.97 5.02 -7.15
CA CYS A 123 -14.80 5.85 -8.04
C CYS A 123 -15.86 6.62 -7.26
N ASP A 124 -16.20 6.21 -6.04
CA ASP A 124 -17.10 6.93 -5.14
C ASP A 124 -16.41 7.34 -3.83
N ARG A 125 -16.77 8.52 -3.31
CA ARG A 125 -16.22 9.04 -2.04
C ARG A 125 -16.44 8.06 -0.87
N SER A 126 -17.54 7.34 -0.85
CA SER A 126 -17.90 6.39 0.22
C SER A 126 -17.03 5.13 0.22
N GLU A 127 -16.27 4.88 -0.86
CA GLU A 127 -15.29 3.81 -0.89
C GLU A 127 -14.07 4.14 -0.03
N PHE A 128 -13.62 5.40 0.02
CA PHE A 128 -12.51 5.79 0.91
C PHE A 128 -12.95 5.79 2.38
N CYS A 129 -12.21 5.11 3.23
CA CYS A 129 -12.60 4.83 4.61
C CYS A 129 -11.57 5.28 5.66
N GLY A 130 -10.57 6.05 5.29
CA GLY A 130 -9.58 6.58 6.21
C GLY A 130 -8.15 6.16 5.88
N LEU A 131 -7.23 6.62 6.71
CA LEU A 131 -5.79 6.46 6.53
C LEU A 131 -5.18 5.81 7.76
N TYR A 132 -4.03 5.18 7.58
CA TYR A 132 -3.21 4.71 8.67
C TYR A 132 -1.75 4.80 8.28
N GLY A 133 -0.86 4.67 9.25
CA GLY A 133 0.56 4.66 8.96
C GLY A 133 1.40 4.58 10.21
N SER A 134 2.66 4.95 10.05
CA SER A 134 3.63 4.94 11.13
C SER A 134 4.69 5.99 10.94
N PHE A 135 5.22 6.48 12.05
CA PHE A 135 6.43 7.29 12.11
C PHE A 135 7.50 6.57 12.92
N SER A 136 8.75 6.74 12.53
CA SER A 136 9.88 6.19 13.29
C SER A 136 9.96 6.82 14.69
N GLU A 137 10.09 6.00 15.73
CA GLU A 137 10.35 6.49 17.09
C GLU A 137 11.85 6.78 17.28
N LYS A 138 12.23 8.05 17.40
CA LYS A 138 13.60 8.50 17.57
C LYS A 138 13.65 9.68 18.54
N LYS A 139 14.65 9.68 19.42
CA LYS A 139 14.84 10.69 20.49
C LYS A 139 14.87 12.14 19.98
N TYR A 140 15.30 12.37 18.74
CA TYR A 140 15.47 13.71 18.17
C TYR A 140 14.55 14.00 16.97
N GLY A 141 13.48 13.23 16.81
CA GLY A 141 12.57 13.35 15.68
C GLY A 141 12.71 12.21 14.68
N GLY A 142 11.59 11.89 14.03
CA GLY A 142 11.47 10.77 13.11
C GLY A 142 10.67 11.15 11.87
N TYR A 143 10.76 10.27 10.87
CA TYR A 143 10.10 10.42 9.59
C TYR A 143 8.97 9.42 9.43
N LEU A 144 8.03 9.73 8.55
CA LEU A 144 6.96 8.83 8.11
C LEU A 144 7.58 7.57 7.51
N THR A 145 7.32 6.41 8.10
CA THR A 145 7.87 5.12 7.64
C THR A 145 6.87 4.34 6.80
N SER A 146 5.57 4.51 7.08
CA SER A 146 4.51 3.94 6.25
C SER A 146 3.26 4.81 6.19
N ILE A 147 2.53 4.69 5.09
CA ILE A 147 1.17 5.24 4.96
C ILE A 147 0.33 4.35 4.06
N GLY A 148 -0.89 4.06 4.49
CA GLY A 148 -1.86 3.27 3.75
C GLY A 148 -3.27 3.82 3.91
N MET A 149 -4.21 3.19 3.23
CA MET A 149 -5.62 3.58 3.25
C MET A 149 -6.54 2.39 3.49
N TYR A 150 -7.71 2.70 4.02
CA TYR A 150 -8.84 1.79 4.13
C TYR A 150 -9.84 2.05 3.01
N ILE A 151 -10.45 0.98 2.51
CA ILE A 151 -11.55 1.06 1.54
C ILE A 151 -12.79 0.28 1.98
N SER A 152 -13.98 0.68 1.56
CA SER A 152 -15.19 -0.13 1.66
C SER A 152 -15.42 -0.90 0.35
N HIS A 153 -16.00 -2.09 0.46
CA HIS A 153 -16.47 -2.84 -0.70
C HIS A 153 -17.91 -2.45 -0.99
N ASN A 154 -18.16 -1.17 -1.23
CA ASN A 154 -19.46 -0.73 -1.68
C ASN A 154 -19.33 -0.28 -3.13
N ARG A 155 -18.95 -1.23 -4.00
CA ARG A 155 -19.25 -1.10 -5.42
C ARG A 155 -20.76 -1.11 -5.50
N SER A 156 -21.36 0.07 -5.51
CA SER A 156 -22.79 0.27 -5.76
C SER A 156 -23.16 -0.66 -6.91
N ILE A 157 -24.04 -1.63 -6.63
CA ILE A 157 -24.58 -2.58 -7.59
C ILE A 157 -25.52 -1.82 -8.53
N ILE A 158 -25.03 -0.80 -9.23
CA ILE A 158 -25.74 -0.03 -10.25
C ILE A 158 -24.67 0.55 -11.17
N ASN A 159 -24.04 -0.33 -11.94
CA ASN A 159 -23.54 -0.08 -13.30
C ASN A 159 -22.90 -1.37 -13.78
N GLN A 160 -23.74 -2.38 -14.05
CA GLN A 160 -23.35 -3.42 -14.98
C GLN A 160 -23.15 -2.77 -16.36
N VAL A 161 -21.91 -2.41 -16.66
CA VAL A 161 -21.39 -2.42 -18.03
C VAL A 161 -20.07 -3.18 -17.95
N PRO A 162 -19.93 -4.35 -18.57
CA PRO A 162 -18.65 -5.04 -18.61
C PRO A 162 -17.66 -4.22 -19.45
N ARG A 163 -16.72 -3.55 -18.80
CA ARG A 163 -15.49 -3.00 -19.39
C ARG A 163 -14.40 -3.29 -18.36
N THR A 164 -13.33 -4.02 -18.64
CA THR A 164 -12.60 -4.21 -19.89
C THR A 164 -11.62 -5.37 -19.74
N SER A 165 -11.35 -6.03 -20.87
CA SER A 165 -10.07 -6.58 -21.31
C SER A 165 -8.87 -6.44 -20.36
N PHE A 166 -8.28 -7.60 -20.04
CA PHE A 166 -6.90 -7.70 -19.62
C PHE A 166 -6.00 -7.16 -20.75
N GLY A 167 -5.28 -6.08 -20.46
CA GLY A 167 -4.26 -5.52 -21.33
C GLY A 167 -3.01 -5.22 -20.52
N ALA A 168 -2.28 -6.27 -20.13
CA ALA A 168 -0.85 -6.13 -19.86
C ALA A 168 -0.14 -6.24 -21.21
N THR A 169 0.22 -5.10 -21.81
CA THR A 169 1.09 -5.08 -23.00
C THR A 169 2.50 -5.47 -22.57
N TYR A 170 2.86 -6.73 -22.81
CA TYR A 170 4.26 -7.14 -22.91
C TYR A 170 4.72 -6.83 -24.33
N ASP A 171 5.68 -5.91 -24.42
CA ASP A 171 6.35 -5.57 -25.66
C ASP A 171 7.33 -6.70 -26.02
N HIS A 172 6.97 -7.51 -27.01
CA HIS A 172 7.87 -8.43 -27.66
C HIS A 172 7.90 -8.11 -29.16
N GLN A 173 8.90 -7.31 -29.54
CA GLN A 173 9.42 -7.28 -30.89
C GLN A 173 9.79 -8.69 -31.33
N PHE A 174 9.11 -9.22 -32.34
CA PHE A 174 9.63 -10.30 -33.17
C PHE A 174 9.30 -10.07 -34.65
N VAL A 175 10.37 -10.17 -35.43
CA VAL A 175 10.46 -10.00 -36.88
C VAL A 175 9.64 -11.06 -37.60
N ARG A 176 8.93 -10.64 -38.66
CA ARG A 176 8.16 -11.47 -39.59
C ARG A 176 9.09 -12.42 -40.36
N ALA A 177 8.79 -13.72 -40.33
CA ALA A 177 9.29 -14.70 -41.31
C ALA A 177 8.08 -15.44 -41.90
N GLU A 178 8.06 -15.55 -43.22
CA GLU A 178 6.98 -16.08 -44.05
C GLU A 178 6.98 -17.62 -44.09
N SER A 179 5.78 -18.22 -44.22
CA SER A 179 5.57 -19.67 -44.45
C SER A 179 5.81 -20.06 -45.90
N PRO A 180 6.12 -21.34 -46.18
CA PRO A 180 5.19 -22.10 -47.04
C PRO A 180 5.02 -23.61 -46.73
N ASP A 181 3.77 -24.04 -46.94
CA ASP A 181 3.22 -25.26 -47.59
C ASP A 181 3.37 -26.71 -47.07
N HIS A 182 2.18 -27.25 -46.72
CA HIS A 182 1.53 -28.54 -47.06
C HIS A 182 2.32 -29.85 -47.25
N THR A 183 2.04 -30.88 -46.41
CA THR A 183 1.41 -32.20 -46.74
C THR A 183 1.54 -33.24 -45.59
N THR A 184 0.43 -33.90 -45.23
CA THR A 184 0.25 -35.04 -44.28
C THR A 184 0.71 -36.40 -44.88
N PRO A 185 0.87 -37.56 -44.15
CA PRO A 185 -0.04 -38.06 -43.09
C PRO A 185 0.51 -39.02 -41.98
N SER A 186 -0.40 -39.35 -41.06
CA SER A 186 -0.54 -40.62 -40.30
C SER A 186 0.15 -40.75 -38.94
N GLY A 187 -0.67 -41.07 -37.92
CA GLY A 187 -0.24 -41.44 -36.57
C GLY A 187 -1.39 -41.31 -35.58
N HIS A 188 -2.18 -42.38 -35.44
CA HIS A 188 -3.26 -42.55 -34.46
C HIS A 188 -2.86 -42.10 -33.05
N TYR A 189 -3.77 -41.50 -32.26
CA TYR A 189 -4.19 -41.98 -30.94
C TYR A 189 -5.46 -41.24 -30.46
N GLN A 190 -6.35 -42.01 -29.84
CA GLN A 190 -7.70 -41.68 -29.38
C GLN A 190 -7.76 -40.54 -28.35
N TYR A 191 -8.85 -39.76 -28.41
CA TYR A 191 -9.37 -39.01 -27.26
C TYR A 191 -10.12 -39.95 -26.31
N PRO A 192 -9.87 -39.87 -24.98
CA PRO A 192 -10.85 -40.23 -23.98
C PRO A 192 -11.38 -38.98 -23.25
N ASN A 193 -12.69 -38.83 -23.35
CA ASN A 193 -13.69 -38.31 -22.40
C ASN A 193 -13.25 -37.44 -21.21
N VAL A 194 -13.88 -36.26 -21.15
CA VAL A 194 -13.93 -35.35 -20.00
C VAL A 194 -14.63 -36.02 -18.82
N VAL A 195 -13.96 -36.02 -17.66
CA VAL A 195 -14.57 -36.15 -16.32
C VAL A 195 -13.87 -35.12 -15.42
N ASP A 196 -14.66 -34.44 -14.58
CA ASP A 196 -14.30 -33.33 -13.70
C ASP A 196 -12.95 -33.44 -12.97
N GLY A 197 -12.22 -32.31 -12.91
CA GLY A 197 -11.22 -32.05 -11.86
C GLY A 197 -9.82 -31.69 -12.36
N PHE A 198 -9.36 -30.47 -12.05
CA PHE A 198 -7.94 -30.13 -12.13
C PHE A 198 -7.17 -30.93 -11.06
N PRO A 199 -6.01 -31.54 -11.37
CA PRO A 199 -5.18 -32.17 -10.35
C PRO A 199 -4.58 -31.10 -9.44
N VAL A 200 -5.02 -31.06 -8.18
CA VAL A 200 -4.41 -30.25 -7.13
C VAL A 200 -3.20 -31.03 -6.59
N GLU A 201 -2.00 -30.49 -6.75
CA GLU A 201 -0.83 -31.04 -6.08
C GLU A 201 -1.01 -30.97 -4.55
N PRO A 202 -0.60 -32.00 -3.78
CA PRO A 202 -0.71 -31.97 -2.33
C PRO A 202 0.17 -30.87 -1.74
N ILE A 203 -0.46 -29.92 -1.04
CA ILE A 203 0.21 -28.88 -0.25
C ILE A 203 1.16 -29.55 0.74
N ARG A 204 2.47 -29.51 0.47
CA ARG A 204 3.49 -29.81 1.47
C ARG A 204 3.38 -28.76 2.58
N ARG A 205 2.79 -29.14 3.73
CA ARG A 205 2.88 -28.37 4.97
C ARG A 205 4.35 -28.19 5.34
N ARG A 206 4.94 -27.04 4.97
CA ARG A 206 6.24 -26.62 5.47
C ARG A 206 6.08 -26.32 6.97
N LYS A 207 6.46 -27.27 7.85
CA LYS A 207 6.54 -27.02 9.29
C LYS A 207 7.44 -25.80 9.51
N SER A 208 6.90 -24.78 10.19
CA SER A 208 7.61 -23.53 10.44
C SER A 208 8.74 -23.75 11.44
N LYS A 209 10.00 -23.70 10.98
CA LYS A 209 11.22 -23.74 11.83
C LYS A 209 11.28 -22.60 12.88
N LEU A 210 10.38 -21.61 12.77
CA LEU A 210 10.29 -20.47 13.69
C LEU A 210 9.78 -20.88 15.08
N LYS A 211 8.83 -21.81 15.16
CA LYS A 211 8.28 -22.29 16.44
C LYS A 211 9.34 -23.01 17.27
N ASP A 212 10.14 -23.86 16.61
CA ASP A 212 11.21 -24.62 17.27
C ASP A 212 12.32 -23.68 17.77
N ARG A 213 12.61 -22.59 17.04
CA ARG A 213 13.60 -21.58 17.44
C ARG A 213 13.16 -20.72 18.62
N ILE A 214 11.87 -20.39 18.70
CA ILE A 214 11.30 -19.64 19.84
C ILE A 214 11.26 -20.53 21.08
N LEU A 215 10.83 -21.77 20.93
CA LEU A 215 10.73 -22.73 22.04
C LEU A 215 12.11 -23.06 22.65
N SER A 216 13.15 -23.21 21.81
CA SER A 216 14.51 -23.44 22.29
C SER A 216 15.11 -22.23 23.04
N LYS A 217 14.80 -21.00 22.60
CA LYS A 217 15.22 -19.78 23.31
C LYS A 217 14.53 -19.63 24.67
N PHE A 218 13.23 -19.94 24.74
CA PHE A 218 12.48 -19.91 26.00
C PHE A 218 13.00 -20.95 27.00
N ASN A 219 13.25 -22.18 26.55
CA ASN A 219 13.78 -23.23 27.42
C ASN A 219 15.18 -22.91 27.96
N LYS A 220 16.05 -22.26 27.18
CA LYS A 220 17.35 -21.78 27.67
C LYS A 220 17.22 -20.68 28.72
N ALA A 221 16.27 -19.76 28.56
CA ALA A 221 16.04 -18.68 29.53
C ALA A 221 15.51 -19.22 30.87
N ILE A 222 14.60 -20.21 30.83
CA ILE A 222 14.07 -20.86 32.02
C ILE A 222 15.19 -21.61 32.78
N GLN A 223 16.05 -22.34 32.06
CA GLN A 223 17.18 -23.04 32.69
C GLN A 223 18.22 -22.09 33.30
N PHE A 224 18.36 -20.86 32.77
CA PHE A 224 19.23 -19.85 33.36
C PHE A 224 18.65 -19.29 34.67
N LEU A 225 17.33 -19.15 34.77
CA LEU A 225 16.64 -18.65 35.96
C LEU A 225 16.52 -19.68 37.09
N ILE A 226 16.52 -20.97 36.77
CA ILE A 226 16.48 -22.07 37.76
C ILE A 226 17.85 -22.30 38.43
N ASN A 227 18.94 -21.89 37.78
CA ASN A 227 20.32 -22.07 38.27
C ASN A 227 20.90 -20.81 38.95
N LEU A 228 20.05 -19.85 39.32
CA LEU A 228 20.35 -18.67 40.15
C LEU A 228 19.82 -18.89 41.56
#